data_AF-A0AAD3W7J9-F1
#
_entry.id   AF-A0AAD3W7J9-F1
#
_cell.length_a   1.000
_cell.length_b   1.000
_cell.length_c   1.000
_cell.angle_alpha   90.00
_cell.angle_beta   90.00
_cell.angle_gamma   90.00
#
_symmetry.space_group_name_H-M   'P 1'
#
loop_
_entity.id
_entity.type
_entity.pdbx_description
1 polymer ?
#
loop_
_entity_poly.entity_id
_entity_poly.type
_entity_poly.pdbx_seq_one_letter_code
_entity_poly.pdbx_strand_id
1 'polypeptide(L)'
;MRKERRKVLSGAVSRVLRLLFGETKAAVRAGVCVLVCLLVIISAGYPGPRVPAIAFCVALACTAFFDLKRRLIFIGVIIFVQAFSMGMNGARVLLGEASELPEVAVPEVAASVVPGGDVFATRVSTQQSMKATVCFYKNGVAVVAAHECGLRPGVLHADTTLNYRKIEEQLLLLEDTPWGFAVKPIEPPVGRQELPIGNAADVSVGEPATCLLSENESFDVEIEGWSVRDGRPYLVVSSLHEITKGMSGVPVVQNGRIIGFLSATWPFSLRSPYVGYASPAASVYNDMKDHLESEAGP
;
A
#
# COMPACT_ATOMS: atom_id res chain seq x y z
N MET A 1 3.51 50.28 -21.04
CA MET A 1 2.64 49.95 -19.88
C MET A 1 2.78 48.54 -19.27
N ARG A 2 2.53 47.41 -19.97
CA ARG A 2 2.67 46.06 -19.35
C ARG A 2 4.10 45.66 -18.94
N LYS A 3 5.13 46.09 -19.69
CA LYS A 3 6.55 45.85 -19.38
C LYS A 3 7.06 46.65 -18.17
N GLU A 4 6.55 47.88 -17.96
CA GLU A 4 6.91 48.71 -16.80
C GLU A 4 6.30 48.19 -15.51
N ARG A 5 5.01 47.79 -15.52
CA ARG A 5 4.38 47.22 -14.32
C ARG A 5 5.07 45.94 -13.82
N ARG A 6 5.59 45.08 -14.74
CA ARG A 6 6.41 43.90 -14.36
C ARG A 6 7.76 44.27 -13.73
N LYS A 7 8.43 45.33 -14.22
CA LYS A 7 9.70 45.81 -13.65
C LYS A 7 9.51 46.39 -12.25
N VAL A 8 8.41 47.12 -12.03
CA VAL A 8 8.11 47.74 -10.72
C VAL A 8 7.74 46.68 -9.67
N LEU A 9 6.90 45.68 -10.02
CA LEU A 9 6.59 44.57 -9.13
C LEU A 9 7.84 43.74 -8.78
N SER A 10 8.69 43.45 -9.79
CA SER A 10 9.95 42.73 -9.61
C SER A 10 10.92 43.46 -8.66
N GLY A 11 11.00 44.80 -8.77
CA GLY A 11 11.83 45.62 -7.91
C GLY A 11 11.35 45.69 -6.46
N ALA A 12 10.03 45.79 -6.25
CA ALA A 12 9.44 45.83 -4.92
C ALA A 12 9.61 44.50 -4.18
N VAL A 13 9.34 43.38 -4.85
CA VAL A 13 9.54 42.03 -4.29
C VAL A 13 11.01 41.78 -3.95
N SER A 14 11.94 42.23 -4.81
CA SER A 14 13.38 42.10 -4.54
C SER A 14 13.87 42.91 -3.33
N ARG A 15 13.26 44.07 -3.03
CA ARG A 15 13.61 44.86 -1.85
C ARG A 15 13.09 44.24 -0.57
N VAL A 16 11.84 43.76 -0.58
CA VAL A 16 11.24 43.08 0.58
C VAL A 16 12.02 41.81 0.94
N LEU A 17 12.44 41.02 -0.06
CA LEU A 17 13.26 39.83 0.16
C LEU A 17 14.68 40.12 0.69
N ARG A 18 15.29 41.26 0.30
CA ARG A 18 16.57 41.71 0.87
C ARG A 18 16.44 42.15 2.32
N LEU A 19 15.32 42.79 2.67
CA LEU A 19 15.05 43.21 4.05
C LEU A 19 14.81 42.01 4.98
N LEU A 20 14.14 40.96 4.49
CA LEU A 20 13.81 39.79 5.30
C LEU A 20 14.97 38.79 5.46
N PHE A 21 15.85 38.67 4.46
CA PHE A 21 16.87 37.62 4.43
C PHE A 21 18.30 38.15 4.31
N GLY A 22 18.52 39.47 4.34
CA GLY A 22 19.85 40.09 4.28
C GLY A 22 20.29 40.52 2.87
N GLU A 23 21.38 41.29 2.82
CA GLU A 23 21.82 41.97 1.59
C GLU A 23 22.51 41.07 0.56
N THR A 24 22.99 39.89 0.99
CA THR A 24 23.72 39.00 0.08
C THR A 24 22.76 38.30 -0.87
N LYS A 25 23.16 38.22 -2.15
CA LYS A 25 22.38 37.50 -3.18
C LYS A 25 22.10 36.04 -2.81
N ALA A 26 22.94 35.43 -1.97
CA ALA A 26 22.76 34.08 -1.46
C ALA A 26 21.61 33.99 -0.45
N ALA A 27 21.55 34.92 0.51
CA ALA A 27 20.56 34.89 1.56
C ALA A 27 19.15 35.25 1.05
N VAL A 28 19.04 36.20 0.12
CA VAL A 28 17.80 36.48 -0.64
C VAL A 28 17.27 35.23 -1.35
N ARG A 29 18.17 34.40 -1.92
CA ARG A 29 17.77 33.18 -2.65
C ARG A 29 17.36 32.07 -1.69
N ALA A 30 18.07 31.88 -0.60
CA ALA A 30 17.68 30.96 0.47
C ALA A 30 16.28 31.31 1.01
N GLY A 31 16.04 32.61 1.24
CA GLY A 31 14.73 33.12 1.67
C GLY A 31 13.60 32.85 0.70
N VAL A 32 13.83 32.98 -0.62
CA VAL A 32 12.84 32.62 -1.64
C VAL A 32 12.57 31.11 -1.63
N CYS A 33 13.60 30.26 -1.50
CA CYS A 33 13.40 28.81 -1.40
C CYS A 33 12.58 28.44 -0.17
N VAL A 34 12.87 29.02 0.99
CA VAL A 34 12.09 28.84 2.23
C VAL A 34 10.64 29.26 2.00
N LEU A 35 10.41 30.43 1.40
CA LEU A 35 9.06 30.96 1.17
C LEU A 35 8.25 30.08 0.21
N VAL A 36 8.87 29.59 -0.86
CA VAL A 36 8.22 28.66 -1.81
C VAL A 36 7.91 27.33 -1.14
N CYS A 37 8.84 26.78 -0.34
CA CYS A 37 8.59 25.55 0.41
C CYS A 37 7.43 25.74 1.41
N LEU A 38 7.42 26.85 2.15
CA LEU A 38 6.34 27.18 3.09
C LEU A 38 5.00 27.34 2.36
N LEU A 39 4.96 28.05 1.23
CA LEU A 39 3.74 28.23 0.44
C LEU A 39 3.19 26.90 -0.09
N VAL A 40 4.06 26.00 -0.58
CA VAL A 40 3.65 24.67 -1.04
C VAL A 40 3.08 23.84 0.12
N ILE A 41 3.75 23.86 1.29
CA ILE A 41 3.29 23.13 2.47
C ILE A 41 1.95 23.69 3.01
N ILE A 42 1.78 25.01 3.01
CA ILE A 42 0.53 25.66 3.42
C ILE A 42 -0.59 25.36 2.42
N SER A 43 -0.34 25.44 1.11
CA SER A 43 -1.32 25.12 0.07
C SER A 43 -1.74 23.65 0.04
N ALA A 44 -0.88 22.76 0.55
CA ALA A 44 -1.16 21.33 0.72
C ALA A 44 -1.96 21.03 2.01
N GLY A 45 -2.43 22.06 2.74
CA GLY A 45 -3.37 21.90 3.84
C GLY A 45 -2.78 21.36 5.14
N TYR A 46 -1.50 21.61 5.42
CA TYR A 46 -0.81 21.02 6.58
C TYR A 46 -1.02 21.81 7.89
N PRO A 47 -1.65 21.25 8.94
CA PRO A 47 -1.71 21.88 10.25
C PRO A 47 -0.67 21.20 11.18
N GLY A 48 0.43 21.88 11.49
CA GLY A 48 1.36 21.34 12.49
C GLY A 48 2.50 22.28 12.89
N PRO A 49 2.88 22.30 14.19
CA PRO A 49 3.90 23.21 14.72
C PRO A 49 5.33 22.93 14.21
N ARG A 50 5.55 21.81 13.52
CA ARG A 50 6.88 21.38 13.02
C ARG A 50 7.14 21.73 11.54
N VAL A 51 6.16 22.30 10.83
CA VAL A 51 6.30 22.76 9.43
C VAL A 51 7.45 23.74 9.23
N PRO A 52 7.66 24.74 10.11
CA PRO A 52 8.74 25.70 9.91
C PRO A 52 10.12 25.06 9.98
N ALA A 53 10.30 24.07 10.87
CA ALA A 53 11.56 23.35 11.04
C ALA A 53 11.90 22.47 9.83
N ILE A 54 10.90 21.80 9.24
CA ILE A 54 11.09 20.97 8.05
C ILE A 54 11.39 21.84 6.83
N ALA A 55 10.66 22.94 6.65
CA ALA A 55 10.94 23.91 5.59
C ALA A 55 12.35 24.51 5.72
N PHE A 56 12.81 24.73 6.96
CA PHE A 56 14.17 25.21 7.25
C PHE A 56 15.25 24.17 6.95
N CYS A 57 15.07 22.90 7.32
CA CYS A 57 16.00 21.81 6.99
C CYS A 57 16.09 21.55 5.48
N VAL A 58 14.96 21.58 4.78
CA VAL A 58 14.94 21.45 3.31
C VAL A 58 15.65 22.64 2.67
N ALA A 59 15.40 23.86 3.13
CA ALA A 59 16.10 25.04 2.64
C ALA A 59 17.62 25.00 2.90
N LEU A 60 18.05 24.51 4.06
CA LEU A 60 19.47 24.30 4.38
C LEU A 60 20.12 23.28 3.45
N ALA A 61 19.46 22.15 3.20
CA ALA A 61 19.91 21.17 2.21
C ALA A 61 20.00 21.79 0.80
N CYS A 62 18.98 22.55 0.39
CA CYS A 62 18.99 23.26 -0.89
C CYS A 62 20.19 24.21 -1.01
N THR A 63 20.55 24.91 0.07
CA THR A 63 21.69 25.83 0.09
C THR A 63 23.05 25.13 0.08
N ALA A 64 23.16 23.93 0.66
CA ALA A 64 24.39 23.15 0.68
C ALA A 64 24.72 22.49 -0.68
N PHE A 65 23.71 22.17 -1.50
CA PHE A 65 23.88 21.50 -2.80
C PHE A 65 24.09 22.45 -4.00
N PHE A 66 24.32 23.74 -3.77
CA PHE A 66 24.22 24.81 -4.79
C PHE A 66 25.31 24.81 -5.89
N ASP A 67 26.25 23.87 -5.88
CA ASP A 67 27.25 23.70 -6.94
C ASP A 67 26.76 22.85 -8.13
N LEU A 68 25.60 22.19 -8.01
CA LEU A 68 24.96 21.54 -9.16
C LEU A 68 24.06 22.49 -9.94
N LYS A 69 24.05 22.37 -11.28
CA LYS A 69 23.32 23.22 -12.24
C LYS A 69 21.94 23.65 -11.71
N ARG A 70 21.79 24.97 -11.51
CA ARG A 70 20.63 25.70 -10.92
C ARG A 70 19.22 25.17 -11.23
N ARG A 71 18.95 24.50 -12.35
CA ARG A 71 17.61 24.02 -12.70
C ARG A 71 17.27 22.67 -12.07
N LEU A 72 18.26 21.80 -11.84
CA LEU A 72 18.04 20.45 -11.33
C LEU A 72 17.70 20.44 -9.83
N ILE A 73 18.25 21.40 -9.07
CA ILE A 73 18.00 21.53 -7.63
C ILE A 73 16.56 21.93 -7.36
N PHE A 74 16.01 22.94 -8.07
CA PHE A 74 14.62 23.36 -7.87
C PHE A 74 13.63 22.23 -8.20
N ILE A 75 13.90 21.47 -9.26
CA ILE A 75 13.07 20.32 -9.63
C ILE A 75 13.17 19.22 -8.55
N GLY A 76 14.37 18.88 -8.12
CA GLY A 76 14.59 17.87 -7.07
C GLY A 76 13.93 18.23 -5.74
N VAL A 77 13.93 19.51 -5.36
CA VAL A 77 13.30 19.99 -4.12
C VAL A 77 11.79 19.98 -4.21
N ILE A 78 11.21 20.39 -5.34
CA ILE A 78 9.77 20.29 -5.58
C ILE A 78 9.34 18.83 -5.52
N ILE A 79 10.06 17.93 -6.20
CA ILE A 79 9.79 16.49 -6.18
C ILE A 79 9.90 15.96 -4.75
N PHE A 80 10.93 16.34 -3.99
CA PHE A 80 11.10 15.89 -2.62
C PHE A 80 9.99 16.40 -1.69
N VAL A 81 9.64 17.68 -1.76
CA VAL A 81 8.55 18.27 -0.95
C VAL A 81 7.21 17.65 -1.33
N GLN A 82 6.95 17.42 -2.62
CA GLN A 82 5.75 16.71 -3.07
C GLN A 82 5.72 15.27 -2.57
N ALA A 83 6.80 14.50 -2.76
CA ALA A 83 6.89 13.12 -2.28
C ALA A 83 6.76 13.03 -0.75
N PHE A 84 7.39 13.94 -0.02
CA PHE A 84 7.32 14.00 1.44
C PHE A 84 5.93 14.44 1.94
N SER A 85 5.30 15.42 1.28
CA SER A 85 3.92 15.83 1.58
C SER A 85 2.93 14.71 1.28
N MET A 86 3.06 14.04 0.13
CA MET A 86 2.27 12.85 -0.21
C MET A 86 2.53 11.68 0.75
N GLY A 87 3.72 11.57 1.33
CA GLY A 87 3.99 10.57 2.36
C GLY A 87 3.42 10.90 3.74
N MET A 88 3.44 12.17 4.13
CA MET A 88 2.85 12.58 5.41
C MET A 88 1.32 12.66 5.37
N ASN A 89 0.74 13.01 4.23
CA ASN A 89 -0.71 13.24 4.07
C ASN A 89 -1.42 12.18 3.21
N GLY A 90 -0.71 11.33 2.48
CA GLY A 90 -1.32 10.36 1.58
C GLY A 90 -2.24 9.39 2.31
N ALA A 91 -1.85 8.96 3.52
CA ALA A 91 -2.72 8.20 4.41
C ALA A 91 -4.04 8.96 4.67
N ARG A 92 -3.99 10.24 5.05
CA ARG A 92 -5.19 11.06 5.31
C ARG A 92 -6.05 11.32 4.08
N VAL A 93 -5.44 11.49 2.91
CA VAL A 93 -6.18 11.66 1.64
C VAL A 93 -6.94 10.38 1.32
N LEU A 94 -6.28 9.22 1.42
CA LEU A 94 -6.94 7.93 1.19
C LEU A 94 -8.08 7.67 2.16
N LEU A 95 -7.87 7.97 3.44
CA LEU A 95 -8.91 7.85 4.46
C LEU A 95 -10.10 8.77 4.17
N GLY A 96 -9.85 9.98 3.66
CA GLY A 96 -10.90 10.93 3.28
C GLY A 96 -11.63 10.60 1.97
N GLU A 97 -11.06 9.72 1.13
CA GLU A 97 -11.65 9.25 -0.13
C GLU A 97 -12.34 7.89 0.02
N ALA A 98 -12.25 7.25 1.18
CA ALA A 98 -12.89 5.97 1.43
C ALA A 98 -14.42 6.13 1.53
N SER A 99 -15.16 5.30 0.79
CA SER A 99 -16.62 5.28 0.81
C SER A 99 -17.15 4.23 1.79
N GLU A 100 -18.34 4.44 2.35
CA GLU A 100 -18.98 3.45 3.24
C GLU A 100 -19.40 2.18 2.49
N LEU A 101 -19.70 2.31 1.20
CA LEU A 101 -20.15 1.21 0.33
C LEU A 101 -19.24 1.09 -0.89
N PRO A 102 -19.07 -0.13 -1.44
CA PRO A 102 -18.28 -0.32 -2.64
C PRO A 102 -18.97 0.33 -3.85
N GLU A 103 -18.24 1.17 -4.58
CA GLU A 103 -18.74 1.77 -5.83
C GLU A 103 -18.77 0.77 -6.99
N VAL A 104 -17.96 -0.28 -6.91
CA VAL A 104 -17.91 -1.39 -7.87
C VAL A 104 -18.43 -2.65 -7.19
N ALA A 105 -19.32 -3.38 -7.86
CA ALA A 105 -19.91 -4.60 -7.33
C ALA A 105 -18.84 -5.62 -6.91
N VAL A 106 -19.02 -6.19 -5.72
CA VAL A 106 -18.26 -7.34 -5.22
C VAL A 106 -19.15 -8.57 -5.44
N PRO A 107 -18.62 -9.71 -5.94
CA PRO A 107 -19.42 -10.92 -6.11
C PRO A 107 -19.92 -11.43 -4.76
N GLU A 108 -21.08 -12.10 -4.78
CA GLU A 108 -21.62 -12.80 -3.62
C GLU A 108 -21.12 -14.25 -3.61
N VAL A 109 -20.49 -14.64 -2.51
CA VAL A 109 -19.88 -15.95 -2.33
C VAL A 109 -20.45 -16.61 -1.07
N ALA A 110 -20.85 -17.88 -1.21
CA ALA A 110 -21.28 -18.73 -0.11
C ALA A 110 -20.30 -19.91 0.04
N ALA A 111 -19.12 -19.62 0.59
CA ALA A 111 -18.05 -20.59 0.76
C ALA A 111 -17.34 -20.42 2.11
N SER A 112 -16.68 -21.48 2.55
CA SER A 112 -15.79 -21.49 3.70
C SER A 112 -14.44 -22.05 3.30
N VAL A 113 -13.37 -21.46 3.82
CA VAL A 113 -11.98 -21.80 3.51
C VAL A 113 -11.16 -21.85 4.80
N VAL A 114 -10.05 -22.57 4.80
CA VAL A 114 -9.11 -22.48 5.92
C VAL A 114 -8.27 -21.21 5.71
N PRO A 115 -8.30 -20.23 6.64
CA PRO A 115 -7.52 -19.01 6.47
C PRO A 115 -6.02 -19.32 6.38
N GLY A 116 -5.30 -18.53 5.61
CA GLY A 116 -3.85 -18.62 5.52
C GLY A 116 -3.17 -17.82 6.62
N GLY A 117 -2.33 -16.87 6.23
CA GLY A 117 -1.40 -16.15 7.12
C GLY A 117 0.02 -16.69 7.06
N ASP A 118 0.23 -17.83 6.39
CA ASP A 118 1.54 -18.46 6.26
C ASP A 118 2.40 -17.77 5.18
N VAL A 119 3.68 -17.62 5.48
CA VAL A 119 4.63 -16.97 4.56
C VAL A 119 4.99 -17.97 3.46
N PHE A 120 4.58 -17.65 2.24
CA PHE A 120 4.96 -18.37 1.03
C PHE A 120 6.13 -17.65 0.34
N ALA A 121 7.24 -18.35 0.15
CA ALA A 121 8.35 -17.82 -0.62
C ALA A 121 8.82 -18.84 -1.65
N THR A 122 9.03 -18.39 -2.87
CA THR A 122 9.51 -19.24 -3.97
C THR A 122 10.50 -18.48 -4.84
N ARG A 123 11.37 -19.24 -5.49
CA ARG A 123 12.26 -18.72 -6.51
C ARG A 123 11.62 -18.90 -7.89
N VAL A 124 11.25 -17.79 -8.51
CA VAL A 124 10.62 -17.76 -9.83
C VAL A 124 11.66 -17.86 -10.94
N SER A 125 12.86 -17.30 -10.72
CA SER A 125 13.99 -17.42 -11.64
C SER A 125 15.33 -17.32 -10.91
N THR A 126 16.44 -17.44 -11.64
CA THR A 126 17.79 -17.27 -11.06
C THR A 126 17.99 -15.89 -10.43
N GLN A 127 17.25 -14.86 -10.86
CA GLN A 127 17.36 -13.49 -10.38
C GLN A 127 16.13 -12.99 -9.60
N GLN A 128 15.03 -13.75 -9.61
CA GLN A 128 13.77 -13.32 -9.02
C GLN A 128 13.30 -14.31 -7.96
N SER A 129 13.22 -13.83 -6.72
CA SER A 129 12.48 -14.46 -5.64
C SER A 129 11.20 -13.69 -5.37
N MET A 130 10.18 -14.41 -4.93
CA MET A 130 8.91 -13.85 -4.49
C MET A 130 8.69 -14.27 -3.05
N LYS A 131 8.20 -13.33 -2.24
CA LYS A 131 7.72 -13.57 -0.88
C LYS A 131 6.34 -12.93 -0.74
N ALA A 132 5.36 -13.73 -0.38
CA ALA A 132 3.99 -13.34 -0.14
C ALA A 132 3.41 -14.15 1.01
N THR A 133 2.14 -13.96 1.31
CA THR A 133 1.38 -14.68 2.32
C THR A 133 0.27 -15.49 1.65
N VAL A 134 0.00 -16.68 2.17
CA VAL A 134 -1.14 -17.49 1.76
C VAL A 134 -2.42 -16.79 2.22
N CYS A 135 -3.35 -16.56 1.28
CA CYS A 135 -4.70 -16.05 1.53
C CYS A 135 -5.52 -17.11 2.25
N PHE A 136 -5.65 -18.28 1.65
CA PHE A 136 -6.41 -19.38 2.21
C PHE A 136 -6.04 -20.70 1.54
N TYR A 137 -6.51 -21.78 2.15
CA TYR A 137 -6.43 -23.13 1.64
C TYR A 137 -7.84 -23.67 1.37
N LYS A 138 -8.00 -24.41 0.27
CA LYS A 138 -9.19 -25.21 0.00
C LYS A 138 -8.82 -26.40 -0.88
N ASN A 139 -9.26 -27.60 -0.51
CA ASN A 139 -9.14 -28.82 -1.32
C ASN A 139 -7.71 -29.06 -1.88
N GLY A 140 -6.69 -28.96 -1.03
CA GLY A 140 -5.27 -29.16 -1.42
C GLY A 140 -4.67 -28.03 -2.27
N VAL A 141 -5.39 -26.93 -2.47
CA VAL A 141 -4.94 -25.73 -3.18
C VAL A 141 -4.73 -24.59 -2.18
N ALA A 142 -3.62 -23.87 -2.31
CA ALA A 142 -3.38 -22.62 -1.62
C ALA A 142 -3.49 -21.44 -2.60
N VAL A 143 -4.22 -20.39 -2.20
CA VAL A 143 -4.26 -19.10 -2.92
C VAL A 143 -3.34 -18.12 -2.21
N VAL A 144 -2.52 -17.37 -2.96
CA VAL A 144 -1.40 -16.59 -2.41
C VAL A 144 -1.38 -15.16 -2.98
N ALA A 145 -0.85 -14.21 -2.20
CA ALA A 145 -0.49 -12.83 -2.57
C ALA A 145 -1.62 -11.80 -2.78
N ALA A 146 -2.90 -12.16 -2.93
CA ALA A 146 -3.99 -11.17 -3.07
C ALA A 146 -3.78 -10.08 -4.16
N HIS A 147 -2.85 -10.29 -5.11
CA HIS A 147 -2.54 -9.46 -6.29
C HIS A 147 -1.80 -10.29 -7.34
N GLU A 148 -1.86 -9.87 -8.60
CA GLU A 148 -1.10 -10.47 -9.70
C GLU A 148 0.41 -10.44 -9.45
N CYS A 149 1.09 -11.54 -9.75
CA CYS A 149 2.54 -11.66 -9.59
C CYS A 149 3.29 -11.82 -10.93
N GLY A 150 2.57 -11.88 -12.05
CA GLY A 150 3.10 -12.05 -13.40
C GLY A 150 3.72 -13.43 -13.64
N LEU A 151 3.25 -14.44 -12.90
CA LEU A 151 3.70 -15.82 -12.98
C LEU A 151 2.98 -16.54 -14.12
N ARG A 152 3.68 -17.49 -14.73
CA ARG A 152 3.09 -18.36 -15.74
C ARG A 152 2.67 -19.68 -15.11
N PRO A 153 1.47 -20.20 -15.42
CA PRO A 153 1.07 -21.55 -15.03
C PRO A 153 2.12 -22.60 -15.39
N GLY A 154 2.31 -23.56 -14.50
CA GLY A 154 3.31 -24.60 -14.63
C GLY A 154 3.98 -24.97 -13.32
N VAL A 155 5.05 -25.75 -13.43
CA VAL A 155 5.79 -26.28 -12.27
C VAL A 155 6.60 -25.17 -11.60
N LEU A 156 6.45 -25.03 -10.29
CA LEU A 156 7.34 -24.24 -9.44
C LEU A 156 8.54 -25.10 -9.01
N HIS A 157 9.73 -24.49 -9.01
CA HIS A 157 10.97 -25.18 -8.67
C HIS A 157 11.16 -25.40 -7.15
N ALA A 158 12.03 -26.37 -6.80
CA ALA A 158 12.25 -26.94 -5.46
C ALA A 158 12.80 -25.99 -4.36
N ASP A 159 12.95 -24.69 -4.66
CA ASP A 159 13.35 -23.67 -3.68
C ASP A 159 12.13 -22.98 -3.03
N THR A 160 10.98 -23.66 -3.02
CA THR A 160 9.75 -23.13 -2.43
C THR A 160 9.67 -23.47 -0.95
N THR A 161 9.27 -22.49 -0.14
CA THR A 161 9.15 -22.60 1.31
C THR A 161 7.81 -22.06 1.79
N LEU A 162 7.28 -22.70 2.84
CA LEU A 162 6.12 -22.26 3.61
C LEU A 162 6.53 -22.09 5.07
N ASN A 163 6.32 -20.91 5.64
CA ASN A 163 6.82 -20.52 6.97
C ASN A 163 8.31 -20.88 7.15
N TYR A 164 9.11 -20.59 6.12
CA TYR A 164 10.55 -20.87 6.10
C TYR A 164 10.94 -22.36 6.12
N ARG A 165 9.96 -23.27 6.00
CA ARG A 165 10.20 -24.71 5.82
C ARG A 165 10.13 -25.06 4.35
N LYS A 166 11.11 -25.80 3.86
CA LYS A 166 11.16 -26.23 2.45
C LYS A 166 10.02 -27.21 2.16
N ILE A 167 9.34 -26.98 1.04
CA ILE A 167 8.39 -27.95 0.49
C ILE A 167 9.19 -28.89 -0.43
N GLU A 168 9.21 -30.17 -0.09
CA GLU A 168 9.92 -31.19 -0.86
C GLU A 168 9.12 -31.66 -2.09
N GLU A 169 7.83 -31.41 -2.08
CA GLU A 169 6.92 -31.74 -3.17
C GLU A 169 7.07 -30.77 -4.35
N GLN A 170 6.89 -31.30 -5.55
CA GLN A 170 6.85 -30.49 -6.75
C GLN A 170 5.50 -29.77 -6.82
N LEU A 171 5.53 -28.45 -6.70
CA LEU A 171 4.33 -27.62 -6.74
C LEU A 171 3.96 -27.23 -8.17
N LEU A 172 2.68 -27.20 -8.44
CA LEU A 172 2.06 -26.74 -9.68
C LEU A 172 1.34 -25.42 -9.42
N LEU A 173 1.77 -24.36 -10.11
CA LEU A 173 1.02 -23.11 -10.23
C LEU A 173 -0.07 -23.30 -11.27
N LEU A 174 -1.31 -23.18 -10.84
CA LEU A 174 -2.51 -23.41 -11.66
C LEU A 174 -2.85 -22.16 -12.48
N GLU A 175 -2.90 -21.03 -11.79
CA GLU A 175 -3.31 -19.75 -12.36
C GLU A 175 -2.68 -18.60 -11.58
N ASP A 176 -2.44 -17.48 -12.26
CA ASP A 176 -2.12 -16.18 -11.67
C ASP A 176 -3.13 -15.17 -12.20
N THR A 177 -3.92 -14.62 -11.29
CA THR A 177 -5.04 -13.72 -11.57
C THR A 177 -4.70 -12.31 -11.07
N PRO A 178 -5.52 -11.30 -11.43
CA PRO A 178 -5.45 -9.99 -10.82
C PRO A 178 -5.51 -9.97 -9.27
N TRP A 179 -5.97 -11.05 -8.64
CA TRP A 179 -6.19 -11.19 -7.20
C TRP A 179 -5.28 -12.19 -6.49
N GLY A 180 -4.22 -12.67 -7.14
CA GLY A 180 -3.31 -13.66 -6.55
C GLY A 180 -3.15 -14.88 -7.44
N PHE A 181 -2.42 -15.87 -6.95
CA PHE A 181 -2.15 -17.11 -7.69
C PHE A 181 -2.48 -18.36 -6.88
N ALA A 182 -2.88 -19.43 -7.58
CA ALA A 182 -3.25 -20.71 -6.99
C ALA A 182 -2.14 -21.75 -7.19
N VAL A 183 -1.83 -22.51 -6.14
CA VAL A 183 -0.75 -23.53 -6.13
C VAL A 183 -1.21 -24.82 -5.47
N LYS A 184 -0.82 -25.97 -6.03
CA LYS A 184 -1.08 -27.31 -5.45
C LYS A 184 0.07 -28.30 -5.68
N PRO A 185 0.20 -29.38 -4.90
CA PRO A 185 -0.54 -29.65 -3.66
C PRO A 185 0.04 -28.85 -2.50
N ILE A 186 -0.81 -28.17 -1.73
CA ILE A 186 -0.42 -27.56 -0.44
C ILE A 186 -1.55 -27.79 0.57
N GLU A 187 -1.22 -28.49 1.65
CA GLU A 187 -2.15 -28.73 2.76
C GLU A 187 -2.14 -27.59 3.78
N PRO A 188 -3.29 -27.29 4.42
CA PRO A 188 -3.35 -26.31 5.49
C PRO A 188 -2.60 -26.77 6.74
N PRO A 189 -2.09 -25.84 7.57
CA PRO A 189 -1.57 -26.18 8.89
C PRO A 189 -2.60 -26.90 9.77
N VAL A 190 -2.16 -27.90 10.52
CA VAL A 190 -3.02 -28.71 11.41
C VAL A 190 -3.67 -27.81 12.47
N GLY A 191 -4.97 -28.00 12.69
CA GLY A 191 -5.72 -27.36 13.78
C GLY A 191 -6.29 -25.98 13.47
N ARG A 192 -6.08 -25.44 12.26
CA ARG A 192 -6.70 -24.17 11.84
C ARG A 192 -8.16 -24.42 11.39
N GLN A 193 -9.08 -23.62 11.92
CA GLN A 193 -10.51 -23.74 11.66
C GLN A 193 -10.90 -23.07 10.33
N GLU A 194 -11.81 -23.69 9.57
CA GLU A 194 -12.43 -23.03 8.42
C GLU A 194 -13.24 -21.80 8.85
N LEU A 195 -13.11 -20.71 8.09
CA LEU A 195 -13.90 -19.50 8.23
C LEU A 195 -14.70 -19.24 6.95
N PRO A 196 -15.93 -18.72 7.05
CA PRO A 196 -16.69 -18.27 5.88
C PRO A 196 -16.03 -17.07 5.21
N ILE A 197 -16.12 -17.02 3.90
CA ILE A 197 -15.86 -15.81 3.10
C ILE A 197 -16.96 -14.79 3.40
N GLY A 198 -16.56 -13.55 3.66
CA GLY A 198 -17.46 -12.41 3.87
C GLY A 198 -17.80 -11.73 2.55
N ASN A 199 -19.05 -11.32 2.42
CA ASN A 199 -19.55 -10.51 1.31
C ASN A 199 -19.46 -9.02 1.63
N ALA A 200 -19.74 -8.15 0.66
CA ALA A 200 -19.68 -6.70 0.88
C ALA A 200 -20.60 -6.23 2.03
N ALA A 201 -21.77 -6.87 2.20
CA ALA A 201 -22.70 -6.57 3.27
C ALA A 201 -22.23 -7.01 4.66
N ASP A 202 -21.23 -7.89 4.75
CA ASP A 202 -20.66 -8.35 6.02
C ASP A 202 -19.60 -7.36 6.57
N VAL A 203 -19.18 -6.38 5.75
CA VAL A 203 -18.15 -5.40 6.10
C VAL A 203 -18.76 -4.24 6.87
N SER A 204 -18.26 -4.01 8.08
CA SER A 204 -18.62 -2.87 8.92
C SER A 204 -17.50 -1.83 8.89
N VAL A 205 -17.77 -0.70 8.25
CA VAL A 205 -16.85 0.45 8.15
C VAL A 205 -16.78 1.21 9.48
N GLY A 206 -15.59 1.64 9.88
CA GLY A 206 -15.30 2.26 11.17
C GLY A 206 -15.18 1.27 12.33
N GLU A 207 -15.27 -0.03 12.05
CA GLU A 207 -15.19 -1.09 13.07
C GLU A 207 -13.86 -1.86 12.96
N PRO A 208 -13.36 -2.41 14.08
CA PRO A 208 -12.13 -3.17 14.09
C PRO A 208 -12.28 -4.48 13.32
N ALA A 209 -11.14 -4.94 12.79
CA ALA A 209 -10.94 -6.24 12.20
C ALA A 209 -9.57 -6.79 12.63
N THR A 210 -9.35 -8.08 12.44
CA THR A 210 -8.11 -8.74 12.84
C THR A 210 -7.42 -9.35 11.63
N CYS A 211 -6.16 -9.00 11.43
CA CYS A 211 -5.30 -9.67 10.47
C CYS A 211 -4.72 -10.95 11.08
N LEU A 212 -4.87 -12.09 10.40
CA LEU A 212 -4.34 -13.38 10.84
C LEU A 212 -2.96 -13.65 10.23
N LEU A 213 -1.93 -13.78 11.07
CA LEU A 213 -0.58 -14.17 10.65
C LEU A 213 -0.35 -15.67 10.89
N SER A 214 0.86 -16.15 10.58
CA SER A 214 1.29 -17.52 10.89
C SER A 214 1.28 -17.79 12.40
N GLU A 215 0.98 -19.02 12.80
CA GLU A 215 1.11 -19.54 14.18
C GLU A 215 0.60 -18.60 15.30
N ASN A 216 -0.73 -18.47 15.46
CA ASN A 216 -1.41 -17.72 16.54
C ASN A 216 -1.02 -16.23 16.66
N GLU A 217 -0.26 -15.69 15.72
CA GLU A 217 0.02 -14.26 15.66
C GLU A 217 -1.11 -13.55 14.92
N SER A 218 -1.48 -12.38 15.43
CA SER A 218 -2.45 -11.51 14.80
C SER A 218 -2.18 -10.06 15.17
N PHE A 219 -2.72 -9.14 14.38
CA PHE A 219 -2.74 -7.73 14.73
C PHE A 219 -4.05 -7.10 14.29
N ASP A 220 -4.47 -6.07 15.03
CA ASP A 220 -5.72 -5.39 14.77
C ASP A 220 -5.54 -4.31 13.70
N VAL A 221 -6.58 -4.16 12.89
CA VAL A 221 -6.73 -3.14 11.87
C VAL A 221 -8.12 -2.52 11.98
N GLU A 222 -8.30 -1.33 11.41
CA GLU A 222 -9.61 -0.69 11.28
C GLU A 222 -10.01 -0.67 9.80
N ILE A 223 -11.29 -0.94 9.52
CA ILE A 223 -11.84 -0.87 8.17
C ILE A 223 -12.33 0.55 7.93
N GLU A 224 -11.60 1.29 7.11
CA GLU A 224 -11.83 2.73 6.91
C GLU A 224 -12.86 3.00 5.81
N GLY A 225 -13.13 2.00 4.98
CA GLY A 225 -14.13 2.04 3.91
C GLY A 225 -13.66 1.31 2.66
N TRP A 226 -14.23 1.71 1.54
CA TRP A 226 -13.99 1.15 0.22
C TRP A 226 -13.31 2.17 -0.69
N SER A 227 -12.51 1.67 -1.63
CA SER A 227 -11.88 2.48 -2.66
C SER A 227 -11.84 1.70 -3.97
N VAL A 228 -11.82 2.41 -5.09
CA VAL A 228 -11.68 1.81 -6.42
C VAL A 228 -10.30 2.10 -6.97
N ARG A 229 -9.59 1.06 -7.38
CA ARG A 229 -8.29 1.18 -8.06
C ARG A 229 -8.26 0.32 -9.29
N ASP A 230 -7.88 0.91 -10.41
CA ASP A 230 -7.83 0.23 -11.72
C ASP A 230 -9.16 -0.49 -12.05
N GLY A 231 -10.29 0.15 -11.72
CA GLY A 231 -11.64 -0.39 -11.92
C GLY A 231 -12.05 -1.53 -10.97
N ARG A 232 -11.25 -1.83 -9.94
CA ARG A 232 -11.50 -2.92 -8.99
C ARG A 232 -11.76 -2.40 -7.57
N PRO A 233 -12.66 -3.05 -6.81
CA PRO A 233 -12.93 -2.67 -5.43
C PRO A 233 -11.82 -3.13 -4.49
N TYR A 234 -11.46 -2.29 -3.53
CA TYR A 234 -10.54 -2.58 -2.44
C TYR A 234 -11.11 -2.06 -1.12
N LEU A 235 -10.84 -2.78 -0.04
CA LEU A 235 -11.02 -2.28 1.32
C LEU A 235 -9.83 -1.40 1.67
N VAL A 236 -10.09 -0.23 2.25
CA VAL A 236 -9.06 0.61 2.86
C VAL A 236 -8.93 0.17 4.31
N VAL A 237 -7.71 -0.19 4.72
CA VAL A 237 -7.41 -0.62 6.08
C VAL A 237 -6.39 0.29 6.71
N SER A 238 -6.58 0.64 7.97
CA SER A 238 -5.57 1.33 8.77
C SER A 238 -5.07 0.43 9.91
N SER A 239 -3.81 0.60 10.28
CA SER A 239 -3.14 -0.24 11.26
C SER A 239 -2.14 0.56 12.07
N LEU A 240 -2.05 0.27 13.37
CA LEU A 240 -0.92 0.73 14.18
C LEU A 240 0.33 -0.14 13.97
N HIS A 241 0.12 -1.40 13.57
CA HIS A 241 1.20 -2.30 13.16
C HIS A 241 1.66 -1.96 11.74
N GLU A 242 2.97 -2.00 11.51
CA GLU A 242 3.52 -1.71 10.19
C GLU A 242 3.10 -2.79 9.17
N ILE A 243 2.43 -2.37 8.11
CA ILE A 243 2.13 -3.25 6.99
C ILE A 243 3.35 -3.23 6.05
N THR A 244 4.04 -4.36 5.93
CA THR A 244 5.31 -4.48 5.21
C THR A 244 5.19 -5.33 3.94
N LYS A 245 6.25 -5.30 3.12
CA LYS A 245 6.35 -6.16 1.93
C LYS A 245 6.32 -7.64 2.33
N GLY A 246 5.54 -8.42 1.61
CA GLY A 246 5.38 -9.86 1.85
C GLY A 246 4.15 -10.22 2.69
N MET A 247 3.48 -9.24 3.32
CA MET A 247 2.18 -9.43 4.00
C MET A 247 1.00 -9.52 3.04
N SER A 248 1.27 -9.49 1.73
CA SER A 248 0.21 -9.60 0.75
C SER A 248 -0.38 -11.01 0.76
N GLY A 249 -1.69 -11.11 0.93
CA GLY A 249 -2.43 -12.34 1.20
C GLY A 249 -2.79 -12.54 2.66
N VAL A 250 -2.34 -11.71 3.61
CA VAL A 250 -2.75 -11.85 5.02
C VAL A 250 -4.29 -11.72 5.14
N PRO A 251 -4.99 -12.73 5.70
CA PRO A 251 -6.44 -12.67 5.90
C PRO A 251 -6.85 -11.56 6.86
N VAL A 252 -7.85 -10.77 6.46
CA VAL A 252 -8.51 -9.76 7.29
C VAL A 252 -9.86 -10.31 7.71
N VAL A 253 -10.06 -10.48 9.01
CA VAL A 253 -11.24 -11.12 9.59
C VAL A 253 -12.04 -10.11 10.40
N GLN A 254 -13.35 -10.03 10.14
CA GLN A 254 -14.30 -9.23 10.90
C GLN A 254 -15.55 -10.07 11.17
N ASN A 255 -16.08 -10.01 12.39
CA ASN A 255 -17.30 -10.74 12.78
C ASN A 255 -17.28 -12.25 12.44
N GLY A 256 -16.10 -12.88 12.56
CA GLY A 256 -15.92 -14.31 12.29
C GLY A 256 -15.89 -14.69 10.80
N ARG A 257 -15.77 -13.71 9.89
CA ARG A 257 -15.70 -13.91 8.44
C ARG A 257 -14.43 -13.31 7.86
N ILE A 258 -13.86 -13.94 6.84
CA ILE A 258 -12.74 -13.35 6.10
C ILE A 258 -13.33 -12.34 5.12
N ILE A 259 -13.15 -11.04 5.37
CA ILE A 259 -13.72 -9.96 4.56
C ILE A 259 -12.76 -9.49 3.45
N GLY A 260 -11.46 -9.72 3.63
CA GLY A 260 -10.46 -9.38 2.63
C GLY A 260 -9.11 -10.03 2.89
N PHE A 261 -8.17 -9.75 1.98
CA PHE A 261 -6.77 -10.15 2.09
C PHE A 261 -5.89 -8.94 1.79
N LEU A 262 -4.93 -8.62 2.66
CA LEU A 262 -4.01 -7.49 2.43
C LEU A 262 -3.37 -7.63 1.04
N SER A 263 -3.33 -6.57 0.25
CA SER A 263 -2.90 -6.61 -1.15
C SER A 263 -1.78 -5.62 -1.46
N ALA A 264 -1.88 -4.42 -0.92
CA ALA A 264 -0.90 -3.38 -1.16
C ALA A 264 -0.77 -2.48 0.05
N THR A 265 0.42 -1.95 0.26
CA THR A 265 0.64 -0.87 1.22
C THR A 265 0.66 0.44 0.47
N TRP A 266 0.23 1.52 1.12
CA TRP A 266 0.49 2.84 0.58
C TRP A 266 2.01 3.09 0.61
N PRO A 267 2.68 3.27 -0.55
CA PRO A 267 4.14 3.26 -0.65
C PRO A 267 4.81 4.41 0.10
N PHE A 268 4.03 5.38 0.58
CA PHE A 268 4.53 6.56 1.28
C PHE A 268 4.04 6.67 2.72
N SER A 269 3.47 5.62 3.33
CA SER A 269 3.05 5.67 4.73
C SER A 269 4.26 5.71 5.68
N LEU A 270 4.85 6.90 5.86
CA LEU A 270 6.07 7.11 6.64
C LEU A 270 5.83 7.09 8.16
N ARG A 271 4.57 7.15 8.61
CA ARG A 271 4.17 7.14 10.01
C ARG A 271 2.82 6.46 10.20
N SER A 272 2.62 5.95 11.42
CA SER A 272 1.34 5.45 11.91
C SER A 272 0.25 6.55 11.92
N PRO A 273 -1.02 6.21 11.62
CA PRO A 273 -1.48 4.88 11.22
C PRO A 273 -1.00 4.50 9.80
N TYR A 274 -0.59 3.25 9.65
CA TYR A 274 -0.21 2.67 8.37
C TYR A 274 -1.47 2.34 7.58
N VAL A 275 -1.57 2.87 6.36
CA VAL A 275 -2.73 2.64 5.50
C VAL A 275 -2.36 1.67 4.39
N GLY A 276 -3.23 0.69 4.18
CA GLY A 276 -3.11 -0.33 3.14
C GLY A 276 -4.43 -0.56 2.43
N TYR A 277 -4.36 -1.47 1.46
CA TYR A 277 -5.51 -1.99 0.75
C TYR A 277 -5.63 -3.47 1.01
N ALA A 278 -6.85 -3.96 1.15
CA ALA A 278 -7.17 -5.37 1.11
C ALA A 278 -8.08 -5.67 -0.10
N SER A 279 -7.75 -6.73 -0.84
CA SER A 279 -8.60 -7.29 -1.88
C SER A 279 -9.82 -7.95 -1.22
N PRO A 280 -11.06 -7.70 -1.68
CA PRO A 280 -12.24 -8.29 -1.08
C PRO A 280 -12.21 -9.83 -1.19
N ALA A 281 -12.49 -10.53 -0.10
CA ALA A 281 -12.29 -11.97 -0.03
C ALA A 281 -13.16 -12.73 -1.04
N ALA A 282 -14.40 -12.27 -1.25
CA ALA A 282 -15.31 -12.81 -2.24
C ALA A 282 -14.76 -12.69 -3.67
N SER A 283 -14.12 -11.56 -4.02
CA SER A 283 -13.48 -11.40 -5.34
C SER A 283 -12.31 -12.37 -5.53
N VAL A 284 -11.44 -12.49 -4.52
CA VAL A 284 -10.31 -13.43 -4.56
C VAL A 284 -10.78 -14.88 -4.70
N TYR A 285 -11.83 -15.26 -3.97
CA TYR A 285 -12.39 -16.61 -4.05
C TYR A 285 -13.06 -16.88 -5.40
N ASN A 286 -13.91 -15.95 -5.86
CA ASN A 286 -14.70 -16.12 -7.07
C ASN A 286 -13.82 -16.35 -8.31
N ASP A 287 -12.73 -15.61 -8.44
CA ASP A 287 -11.82 -15.73 -9.59
C ASP A 287 -11.02 -17.03 -9.58
N MET A 288 -10.86 -17.67 -8.42
CA MET A 288 -10.15 -18.95 -8.27
C MET A 288 -11.08 -20.16 -8.22
N LYS A 289 -12.40 -19.94 -8.20
CA LYS A 289 -13.40 -20.94 -7.83
C LYS A 289 -13.28 -22.24 -8.61
N ASP A 290 -13.09 -22.16 -9.93
CA ASP A 290 -12.98 -23.34 -10.79
C ASP A 290 -11.81 -24.23 -10.40
N HIS A 291 -10.70 -23.67 -9.93
CA HIS A 291 -9.55 -24.44 -9.45
C HIS A 291 -9.74 -25.01 -8.05
N LEU A 292 -10.52 -24.32 -7.21
CA LEU A 292 -10.78 -24.74 -5.83
C LEU A 292 -11.85 -25.84 -5.76
N GLU A 293 -12.77 -25.86 -6.72
CA GLU A 293 -13.90 -26.80 -6.76
C GLU A 293 -13.69 -27.95 -7.76
N SER A 294 -12.66 -27.91 -8.61
CA SER A 294 -12.42 -28.92 -9.65
C SER A 294 -11.88 -30.27 -9.17
N GLU A 295 -11.71 -30.48 -7.85
CA GLU A 295 -11.38 -31.81 -7.30
C GLU A 295 -12.39 -32.27 -6.22
N ALA A 296 -13.66 -32.26 -6.60
CA ALA A 296 -14.64 -33.22 -6.07
C ALA A 296 -15.07 -34.16 -7.19
N GLY A 297 -14.37 -35.27 -7.38
CA GLY A 297 -14.94 -36.39 -8.11
C GLY A 297 -14.00 -37.58 -8.29
N PRO A 298 -14.56 -38.79 -8.46
CA PRO A 298 -15.64 -39.43 -7.71
C PRO A 298 -15.15 -40.17 -6.44
#